data_AF-A0A0C9W283-F1
#
_entry.id   AF-A0A0C9W283-F1
#
_cell.length_a   1.000
_cell.length_b   1.000
_cell.length_c   1.000
_cell.angle_alpha   90.00
_cell.angle_beta   90.00
_cell.angle_gamma   90.00
#
_symmetry.space_group_name_H-M   'P 1'
#
loop_
_entity.id
_entity.type
_entity.pdbx_description
1 polymer ?
#
loop_
_entity_poly.entity_id
_entity_poly.type
_entity_poly.pdbx_seq_one_letter_code
_entity_poly.pdbx_strand_id
1 'polypeptide(L)'
;MSSESQTGPLPYFDYQLRTLDESYIQYFQERIRIEEIYVDSLKRLQQKHRALDSYRDDRSDRVTSLRKAWRELADNNDRELQTRDAFLENMKVEVLAPLLSLKETQERTRKRIKEDLKLSTETHLEYAENMLPRLKRIYLKKCQDVEDYKTEKAISSNGFTDDMVLAKIPSGPQIGSPMPIRPLNRHSSVHQPNRARSPSTSTAFSDLAHQGKRQLNNVRNFLNNDGTKGAVLGKSESAARGVRAKREADEAEKDYRKAVHWLETLRLRRIKTLESGYHAS
;
A
#
# COMPACT_ATOMS: atom_id res chain seq x y z
N MET A 1 -4.63 -33.14 -3.74
CA MET A 1 -4.86 -31.92 -4.55
C MET A 1 -5.30 -30.80 -3.61
N SER A 2 -5.13 -29.52 -4.00
CA SER A 2 -5.43 -28.32 -3.20
C SER A 2 -4.39 -27.94 -2.13
N SER A 3 -3.18 -27.56 -2.55
CA SER A 3 -2.14 -26.92 -1.71
C SER A 3 -1.80 -25.48 -2.11
N GLU A 4 -2.50 -24.90 -3.09
CA GLU A 4 -2.22 -23.55 -3.62
C GLU A 4 -2.97 -22.42 -2.90
N SER A 5 -3.85 -22.74 -1.95
CA SER A 5 -4.59 -21.76 -1.13
C SER A 5 -3.86 -21.30 0.14
N GLN A 6 -2.65 -21.82 0.41
CA GLN A 6 -1.85 -21.48 1.59
C GLN A 6 -0.72 -20.46 1.33
N THR A 7 -0.50 -20.04 0.07
CA THR A 7 0.63 -19.17 -0.32
C THR A 7 0.33 -17.69 -0.08
N GLY A 8 0.43 -17.26 1.18
CA GLY A 8 0.33 -15.85 1.55
C GLY A 8 0.64 -15.61 3.03
N PRO A 9 0.96 -14.36 3.43
CA PRO A 9 1.14 -14.03 4.84
C PRO A 9 -0.17 -14.17 5.63
N LEU A 10 -1.33 -13.85 5.02
CA LEU A 10 -2.63 -13.94 5.71
C LEU A 10 -3.03 -15.39 6.09
N PRO A 11 -2.97 -16.39 5.18
CA PRO A 11 -3.14 -17.80 5.56
C PRO A 11 -2.16 -18.29 6.63
N TYR A 12 -0.92 -17.78 6.62
CA TYR A 12 0.09 -18.13 7.63
C TYR A 12 -0.29 -17.60 9.02
N PHE A 13 -0.69 -16.32 9.12
CA PHE A 13 -1.25 -15.75 10.36
C PHE A 13 -2.53 -16.48 10.80
N ASP A 14 -3.43 -16.85 9.88
CA ASP A 14 -4.65 -17.60 10.21
C ASP A 14 -4.33 -18.99 10.81
N TYR A 15 -3.32 -19.67 10.27
CA TYR A 15 -2.83 -20.93 10.83
C TYR A 15 -2.20 -20.74 12.22
N GLN A 16 -1.28 -19.78 12.36
CA GLN A 16 -0.62 -19.49 13.64
C GLN A 16 -1.63 -19.11 14.73
N LEU A 17 -2.58 -18.21 14.43
CA LEU A 17 -3.63 -17.79 15.35
C LEU A 17 -4.53 -18.97 15.77
N ARG A 18 -4.87 -19.86 14.83
CA ARG A 18 -5.63 -21.08 15.14
C ARG A 18 -4.84 -21.99 16.09
N THR A 19 -3.58 -22.30 15.78
CA THR A 19 -2.75 -23.15 16.64
C THR A 19 -2.55 -22.52 18.02
N LEU A 20 -2.34 -21.21 18.10
CA LEU A 20 -2.21 -20.48 19.36
C LEU A 20 -3.48 -20.59 20.22
N ASP A 21 -4.66 -20.45 19.61
CA ASP A 21 -5.94 -20.51 20.30
C ASP A 21 -6.33 -21.95 20.69
N GLU A 22 -6.38 -22.85 19.71
CA GLU A 22 -6.88 -24.23 19.85
C GLU A 22 -5.89 -25.16 20.57
N SER A 23 -4.58 -24.98 20.39
CA SER A 23 -3.57 -25.89 20.96
C SER A 23 -2.93 -25.38 22.25
N TYR A 24 -2.67 -24.08 22.38
CA TYR A 24 -1.96 -23.53 23.54
C TYR A 24 -2.89 -22.85 24.54
N ILE A 25 -3.68 -21.86 24.11
CA ILE A 25 -4.55 -21.09 25.01
C ILE A 25 -5.62 -21.99 25.64
N GLN A 26 -6.35 -22.78 24.83
CA GLN A 26 -7.33 -23.74 25.34
C GLN A 26 -6.69 -24.77 26.30
N TYR A 27 -5.51 -25.31 25.96
CA TYR A 27 -4.81 -26.26 26.84
C TYR A 27 -4.50 -25.66 28.22
N PHE A 28 -3.95 -24.44 28.28
CA PHE A 28 -3.64 -23.80 29.55
C PHE A 28 -4.90 -23.34 30.31
N GLN A 29 -5.97 -22.92 29.62
CA GLN A 29 -7.25 -22.64 30.26
C GLN A 29 -7.87 -23.89 30.91
N GLU A 30 -7.87 -25.03 30.22
CA GLU A 30 -8.33 -26.29 30.80
C GLU A 30 -7.42 -26.76 31.94
N ARG A 31 -6.10 -26.63 31.81
CA ARG A 31 -5.18 -26.99 32.89
C ARG A 31 -5.37 -26.11 34.13
N ILE A 32 -5.55 -24.81 33.96
CA ILE A 32 -5.86 -23.88 35.05
C ILE A 32 -7.18 -24.28 35.73
N ARG A 33 -8.24 -24.57 34.96
CA ARG A 33 -9.54 -25.01 35.52
C ARG A 33 -9.40 -26.30 36.34
N ILE A 34 -8.62 -27.28 35.86
CA ILE A 34 -8.37 -28.53 36.58
C ILE A 34 -7.60 -28.26 37.88
N GLU A 35 -6.56 -27.40 37.83
CA GLU A 35 -5.77 -27.05 39.02
C GLU A 35 -6.60 -26.24 40.03
N GLU A 36 -7.48 -25.34 39.59
CA GLU A 36 -8.44 -24.60 40.42
C GLU A 36 -9.36 -25.55 41.20
N ILE A 37 -9.96 -26.54 40.52
CA ILE A 37 -10.82 -27.55 41.16
C ILE A 37 -10.02 -28.39 42.17
N TYR A 38 -8.78 -28.75 41.83
CA TYR A 38 -7.90 -29.52 42.71
C TYR A 38 -7.51 -28.73 43.97
N VAL A 39 -7.06 -27.48 43.80
CA VAL A 39 -6.75 -26.53 44.87
C VAL A 39 -7.96 -26.29 45.79
N ASP A 40 -9.15 -26.08 45.22
CA ASP A 40 -10.39 -25.95 46.00
C ASP A 40 -10.71 -27.20 46.81
N SER A 41 -10.46 -28.40 46.26
CA SER A 41 -10.65 -29.65 46.99
C SER A 41 -9.66 -29.79 48.16
N LEU A 42 -8.39 -29.39 47.97
CA LEU A 42 -7.37 -29.34 49.03
C LEU A 42 -7.71 -28.32 50.12
N LYS A 43 -8.18 -27.12 49.76
CA LYS A 43 -8.66 -26.09 50.71
C LYS A 43 -9.78 -26.62 51.59
N ARG A 44 -10.77 -27.29 50.99
CA ARG A 44 -11.91 -27.91 51.72
C ARG A 44 -11.46 -29.07 52.61
N LEU A 45 -10.49 -29.89 52.16
CA LEU A 45 -9.92 -30.97 52.98
C LEU A 45 -9.16 -30.42 54.18
N GLN A 46 -8.29 -29.43 53.95
CA GLN A 46 -7.52 -28.77 55.00
C GLN A 46 -8.44 -28.11 56.05
N GLN A 47 -9.50 -27.42 55.62
CA GLN A 47 -10.46 -26.80 56.53
C GLN A 47 -11.11 -27.85 57.45
N LYS A 48 -11.46 -29.03 56.91
CA LYS A 48 -11.97 -30.17 57.71
C LYS A 48 -10.91 -30.72 58.67
N HIS A 49 -9.66 -30.89 58.23
CA HIS A 49 -8.57 -31.32 59.10
C HIS A 49 -8.36 -30.35 60.26
N ARG A 50 -8.27 -29.03 59.99
CA ARG A 50 -8.12 -28.00 61.03
C ARG A 50 -9.27 -28.02 62.04
N ALA A 51 -10.52 -28.15 61.57
CA ALA A 51 -11.70 -28.23 62.45
C ALA A 51 -11.70 -29.48 63.37
N LEU A 52 -11.35 -30.65 62.82
CA LEU A 52 -11.25 -31.90 63.60
C LEU A 52 -10.10 -31.87 64.60
N ASP A 53 -8.97 -31.29 64.20
CA ASP A 53 -7.78 -31.18 65.03
C ASP A 53 -8.00 -30.22 66.21
N SER A 54 -8.64 -29.07 66.00
CA SER A 54 -9.04 -28.15 67.09
C SER A 54 -9.90 -28.86 68.13
N TYR A 55 -10.97 -29.55 67.71
CA TYR A 55 -11.86 -30.27 68.64
C TYR A 55 -11.18 -31.42 69.41
N ARG A 56 -10.12 -32.01 68.85
CA ARG A 56 -9.38 -33.11 69.49
C ARG A 56 -8.28 -32.65 70.42
N ASP A 57 -7.56 -31.60 70.04
CA ASP A 57 -6.47 -31.07 70.84
C ASP A 57 -7.01 -30.33 72.09
N ASP A 58 -8.19 -29.70 72.02
CA ASP A 58 -8.93 -29.14 73.18
C ASP A 58 -9.27 -30.17 74.28
N ARG A 59 -9.18 -31.47 73.99
CA ARG A 59 -9.56 -32.57 74.91
C ARG A 59 -8.39 -33.41 75.41
N SER A 60 -7.14 -33.09 75.05
CA SER A 60 -6.01 -34.00 75.28
C SER A 60 -4.68 -33.31 75.59
N ASP A 61 -4.39 -33.14 76.89
CA ASP A 61 -3.11 -32.62 77.41
C ASP A 61 -1.86 -33.43 76.99
N ARG A 62 -2.02 -34.64 76.44
CA ARG A 62 -0.89 -35.52 76.07
C ARG A 62 -0.79 -35.72 74.56
N VAL A 63 0.26 -35.18 73.95
CA VAL A 63 0.57 -35.37 72.53
C VAL A 63 1.26 -36.72 72.31
N THR A 64 0.59 -37.65 71.64
CA THR A 64 1.15 -38.96 71.27
C THR A 64 2.04 -38.88 70.03
N SER A 65 2.89 -39.89 69.81
CA SER A 65 3.69 -40.02 68.57
C SER A 65 2.82 -40.06 67.31
N LEU A 66 1.70 -40.79 67.37
CA LEU A 66 0.69 -40.82 66.31
C LEU A 66 0.13 -39.43 66.01
N ARG A 67 -0.13 -38.61 67.04
CA ARG A 67 -0.61 -37.23 66.86
C ARG A 67 0.45 -36.33 66.21
N LYS A 68 1.75 -36.53 66.49
CA LYS A 68 2.84 -35.83 65.81
C LYS A 68 2.89 -36.18 64.32
N ALA A 69 2.91 -37.48 63.98
CA ALA A 69 2.91 -37.94 62.59
C ALA A 69 1.68 -37.46 61.79
N TRP A 70 0.51 -37.36 62.43
CA TRP A 70 -0.68 -36.76 61.80
C TRP A 70 -0.53 -35.27 61.53
N ARG A 71 0.04 -34.49 62.47
CA ARG A 71 0.30 -33.05 62.25
C ARG A 71 1.28 -32.85 61.08
N GLU A 72 2.33 -33.65 60.99
CA GLU A 72 3.26 -33.63 59.86
C GLU A 72 2.56 -33.90 58.52
N LEU A 73 1.59 -34.83 58.47
CA LEU A 73 0.75 -35.08 57.29
C LEU A 73 -0.15 -33.87 56.96
N ALA A 74 -0.75 -33.23 57.96
CA ALA A 74 -1.57 -32.04 57.77
C ALA A 74 -0.75 -30.82 57.28
N ASP A 75 0.46 -30.65 57.81
CA ASP A 75 1.42 -29.62 57.37
C ASP A 75 1.91 -29.88 55.94
N ASN A 76 2.13 -31.15 55.56
CA ASN A 76 2.46 -31.50 54.17
C ASN A 76 1.33 -31.13 53.21
N ASN A 77 0.06 -31.32 53.60
CA ASN A 77 -1.10 -30.89 52.82
C ASN A 77 -1.22 -29.36 52.74
N ASP A 78 -0.78 -28.60 53.75
CA ASP A 78 -0.68 -27.13 53.70
C ASP A 78 0.41 -26.67 52.72
N ARG A 79 1.60 -27.30 52.76
CA ARG A 79 2.70 -27.02 51.82
C ARG A 79 2.35 -27.37 50.38
N GLU A 80 1.70 -28.51 50.14
CA GLU A 80 1.19 -28.84 48.81
C GLU A 80 0.19 -27.79 48.35
N LEU A 81 -0.80 -27.44 49.18
CA LEU A 81 -1.79 -26.41 48.84
C LEU A 81 -1.12 -25.08 48.44
N GLN A 82 -0.17 -24.57 49.23
CA GLN A 82 0.57 -23.34 48.93
C GLN A 82 1.36 -23.45 47.61
N THR A 83 1.98 -24.59 47.35
CA THR A 83 2.73 -24.86 46.11
C THR A 83 1.79 -24.87 44.89
N ARG A 84 0.60 -25.43 45.04
CA ARG A 84 -0.43 -25.54 43.99
C ARG A 84 -1.08 -24.19 43.69
N ASP A 85 -1.42 -23.41 44.72
CA ASP A 85 -1.88 -22.02 44.57
C ASP A 85 -0.83 -21.17 43.83
N ALA A 86 0.45 -21.26 44.22
CA ALA A 86 1.53 -20.53 43.54
C ALA A 86 1.74 -20.98 42.08
N PHE A 87 1.66 -22.29 41.80
CA PHE A 87 1.76 -22.83 40.44
C PHE A 87 0.59 -22.36 39.54
N LEU A 88 -0.62 -22.28 40.10
CA LEU A 88 -1.83 -21.83 39.43
C LEU A 88 -1.74 -20.34 39.05
N GLU A 89 -1.32 -19.48 39.97
CA GLU A 89 -1.09 -18.06 39.68
C GLU A 89 0.04 -17.87 38.66
N ASN A 90 1.13 -18.65 38.76
CA ASN A 90 2.20 -18.64 37.76
C ASN A 90 1.71 -19.05 36.35
N MET A 91 0.85 -20.06 36.22
CA MET A 91 0.23 -20.41 34.92
C MET A 91 -0.65 -19.29 34.38
N LYS A 92 -1.40 -18.58 35.23
CA LYS A 92 -2.24 -17.44 34.81
C LYS A 92 -1.39 -16.27 34.30
N VAL A 93 -0.39 -15.86 35.09
CA VAL A 93 0.38 -14.64 34.86
C VAL A 93 1.51 -14.83 33.85
N GLU A 94 2.33 -15.88 33.97
CA GLU A 94 3.55 -16.07 33.18
C GLU A 94 3.34 -16.90 31.91
N VAL A 95 2.17 -17.55 31.75
CA VAL A 95 1.87 -18.39 30.58
C VAL A 95 0.62 -17.91 29.84
N LEU A 96 -0.55 -17.95 30.48
CA LEU A 96 -1.81 -17.64 29.79
C LEU A 96 -1.89 -16.18 29.34
N ALA A 97 -1.54 -15.22 30.20
CA ALA A 97 -1.58 -13.80 29.83
C ALA A 97 -0.62 -13.42 28.68
N PRO A 98 0.66 -13.88 28.64
CA PRO A 98 1.52 -13.72 27.47
C PRO A 98 0.97 -14.33 26.18
N LEU A 99 0.37 -15.53 26.24
CA LEU A 99 -0.24 -16.17 25.07
C LEU A 99 -1.43 -15.37 24.52
N LEU A 100 -2.28 -14.83 25.41
CA LEU A 100 -3.39 -13.95 25.03
C LEU A 100 -2.90 -12.62 24.42
N SER A 101 -1.87 -12.02 25.00
CA SER A 101 -1.21 -10.81 24.48
C SER A 101 -0.59 -11.03 23.09
N LEU A 102 0.06 -12.19 22.89
CA LEU A 102 0.59 -12.60 21.59
C LEU A 102 -0.52 -12.78 20.55
N LYS A 103 -1.64 -13.44 20.92
CA LYS A 103 -2.80 -13.61 20.03
C LYS A 103 -3.36 -12.25 19.59
N GLU A 104 -3.58 -11.34 20.53
CA GLU A 104 -4.11 -10.01 20.20
C GLU A 104 -3.13 -9.22 19.29
N THR A 105 -1.83 -9.32 19.55
CA THR A 105 -0.79 -8.69 18.73
C THR A 105 -0.76 -9.27 17.31
N GLN A 106 -0.82 -10.59 17.16
CA GLN A 106 -0.89 -11.26 15.86
C GLN A 106 -2.19 -10.90 15.11
N GLU A 107 -3.34 -10.82 15.79
CA GLU A 107 -4.59 -10.37 15.17
C GLU A 107 -4.52 -8.93 14.64
N ARG A 108 -3.94 -8.01 15.42
CA ARG A 108 -3.72 -6.60 15.01
C ARG A 108 -2.79 -6.52 13.80
N THR A 109 -1.66 -7.25 13.83
CA THR A 109 -0.71 -7.31 12.72
C THR A 109 -1.34 -7.89 11.45
N ARG A 110 -2.10 -9.00 11.56
CA ARG A 110 -2.85 -9.59 10.45
C ARG A 110 -3.86 -8.61 9.85
N LYS A 111 -4.62 -7.89 10.68
CA LYS A 111 -5.57 -6.85 10.23
C LYS A 111 -4.86 -5.76 9.43
N ARG A 112 -3.74 -5.23 9.95
CA ARG A 112 -2.92 -4.22 9.25
C ARG A 112 -2.40 -4.70 7.90
N ILE A 113 -1.80 -5.90 7.84
CA ILE A 113 -1.28 -6.49 6.59
C ILE A 113 -2.40 -6.67 5.56
N LYS A 114 -3.61 -7.08 6.00
CA LYS A 114 -4.77 -7.22 5.12
C LYS A 114 -5.21 -5.88 4.53
N GLU A 115 -5.21 -4.82 5.33
CA GLU A 115 -5.54 -3.46 4.90
C GLU A 115 -4.46 -2.87 3.98
N ASP A 116 -3.18 -2.99 4.35
CA ASP A 116 -2.02 -2.57 3.55
C ASP A 116 -2.03 -3.23 2.16
N LEU A 117 -2.26 -4.55 2.11
CA LEU A 117 -2.31 -5.33 0.86
C LEU A 117 -3.53 -4.99 -0.01
N LYS A 118 -4.69 -4.74 0.63
CA LYS A 118 -5.90 -4.28 -0.05
C LYS A 118 -5.66 -2.91 -0.68
N LEU A 119 -5.25 -1.92 0.11
CA LEU A 119 -4.99 -0.55 -0.34
C LEU A 119 -3.95 -0.50 -1.46
N SER A 120 -2.84 -1.24 -1.34
CA SER A 120 -1.82 -1.29 -2.38
C SER A 120 -2.29 -1.99 -3.66
N THR A 121 -3.26 -2.89 -3.58
CA THR A 121 -3.85 -3.55 -4.76
C THR A 121 -4.88 -2.62 -5.43
N GLU A 122 -5.77 -1.99 -4.66
CA GLU A 122 -6.75 -1.02 -5.14
C GLU A 122 -6.06 0.19 -5.82
N THR A 123 -5.05 0.78 -5.19
CA THR A 123 -4.28 1.90 -5.76
C THR A 123 -3.62 1.52 -7.10
N HIS A 124 -3.10 0.29 -7.20
CA HIS A 124 -2.50 -0.20 -8.44
C HIS A 124 -3.55 -0.41 -9.54
N LEU A 125 -4.68 -1.06 -9.23
CA LEU A 125 -5.77 -1.31 -10.18
C LEU A 125 -6.41 -0.01 -10.67
N GLU A 126 -6.73 0.92 -9.77
CA GLU A 126 -7.29 2.23 -10.14
C GLU A 126 -6.37 2.96 -11.12
N TYR A 127 -5.06 2.94 -10.88
CA TYR A 127 -4.10 3.59 -11.77
C TYR A 127 -3.94 2.86 -13.11
N ALA A 128 -3.90 1.52 -13.09
CA ALA A 128 -3.73 0.67 -14.26
C ALA A 128 -4.95 0.71 -15.21
N GLU A 129 -6.16 0.75 -14.65
CA GLU A 129 -7.42 0.62 -15.39
C GLU A 129 -8.05 1.98 -15.74
N ASN A 130 -7.93 2.98 -14.86
CA ASN A 130 -8.55 4.29 -15.08
C ASN A 130 -7.55 5.34 -15.59
N MET A 131 -6.43 5.55 -14.89
CA MET A 131 -5.52 6.67 -15.19
C MET A 131 -4.64 6.42 -16.41
N LEU A 132 -3.96 5.27 -16.47
CA LEU A 132 -3.05 4.97 -17.58
C LEU A 132 -3.77 4.87 -18.94
N PRO A 133 -4.94 4.22 -19.07
CA PRO A 133 -5.64 4.16 -20.35
C PRO A 133 -6.26 5.51 -20.76
N ARG A 134 -6.58 6.38 -19.80
CA ARG A 134 -6.98 7.77 -20.09
C ARG A 134 -5.81 8.57 -20.67
N LEU A 135 -4.64 8.52 -20.04
CA LEU A 135 -3.44 9.22 -20.52
C LEU A 135 -2.97 8.67 -21.87
N LYS A 136 -3.02 7.35 -22.08
CA LYS A 136 -2.74 6.71 -23.38
C LYS A 136 -3.67 7.25 -24.48
N ARG A 137 -4.98 7.36 -24.22
CA ARG A 137 -5.95 7.92 -25.18
C ARG A 137 -5.70 9.40 -25.48
N ILE A 138 -5.32 10.19 -24.47
CA ILE A 138 -4.97 11.61 -24.65
C ILE A 138 -3.72 11.76 -25.52
N TYR A 139 -2.65 11.00 -25.22
CA TYR A 139 -1.42 10.98 -26.01
C TYR A 139 -1.69 10.59 -27.47
N LEU A 140 -2.36 9.45 -27.72
CA LEU A 140 -2.68 9.01 -29.08
C LEU A 140 -3.53 10.02 -29.84
N LYS A 141 -4.52 10.65 -29.18
CA LYS A 141 -5.30 11.74 -29.80
C LYS A 141 -4.42 12.93 -30.16
N LYS A 142 -3.47 13.33 -29.30
CA LYS A 142 -2.58 14.46 -29.58
C LYS A 142 -1.57 14.17 -30.68
N CYS A 143 -1.13 12.92 -30.85
CA CYS A 143 -0.39 12.50 -32.03
C CYS A 143 -1.23 12.63 -33.31
N GLN A 144 -2.51 12.21 -33.26
CA GLN A 144 -3.42 12.36 -34.39
C GLN A 144 -3.66 13.85 -34.74
N ASP A 145 -3.97 14.70 -33.75
CA ASP A 145 -4.12 16.15 -33.93
C ASP A 145 -2.90 16.79 -34.66
N VAL A 146 -1.68 16.25 -34.45
CA VAL A 146 -0.44 16.71 -35.11
C VAL A 146 -0.31 16.22 -36.55
N GLU A 147 -0.67 14.96 -36.84
CA GLU A 147 -0.67 14.45 -38.23
C GLU A 147 -1.80 15.07 -39.07
N ASP A 148 -2.98 15.28 -38.47
CA ASP A 148 -4.10 15.99 -39.09
C ASP A 148 -3.67 17.41 -39.48
N TYR A 149 -3.04 18.16 -38.56
CA TYR A 149 -2.50 19.49 -38.88
C TYR A 149 -1.42 19.46 -39.98
N LYS A 150 -0.55 18.44 -40.03
CA LYS A 150 0.45 18.30 -41.11
C LYS A 150 -0.22 18.04 -42.47
N THR A 151 -1.24 17.19 -42.51
CA THR A 151 -1.97 16.86 -43.74
C THR A 151 -2.81 18.04 -44.23
N GLU A 152 -3.52 18.74 -43.33
CA GLU A 152 -4.20 20.01 -43.65
C GLU A 152 -3.22 21.04 -44.26
N LYS A 153 -2.03 21.18 -43.65
CA LYS A 153 -0.99 22.09 -44.17
C LYS A 153 -0.50 21.68 -45.55
N ALA A 154 -0.31 20.37 -45.81
CA ALA A 154 0.15 19.84 -47.09
C ALA A 154 -0.90 20.03 -48.20
N ILE A 155 -2.18 19.79 -47.89
CA ILE A 155 -3.30 20.04 -48.81
C ILE A 155 -3.40 21.54 -49.13
N SER A 156 -3.27 22.40 -48.12
CA SER A 156 -3.32 23.85 -48.30
C SER A 156 -2.09 24.44 -49.03
N SER A 157 -0.93 23.77 -49.00
CA SER A 157 0.25 24.19 -49.77
C SER A 157 0.20 23.80 -51.25
N ASN A 158 -0.56 22.77 -51.63
CA ASN A 158 -0.65 22.29 -53.01
C ASN A 158 -1.64 23.09 -53.89
N GLY A 159 -2.15 24.22 -53.42
CA GLY A 159 -3.10 25.06 -54.17
C GLY A 159 -2.52 25.91 -55.30
N PHE A 160 -1.19 25.92 -55.49
CA PHE A 160 -0.50 26.60 -56.59
C PHE A 160 0.83 25.90 -56.93
N THR A 161 0.81 25.00 -57.91
CA THR A 161 1.57 25.13 -59.19
C THR A 161 1.13 24.03 -60.14
N ASP A 162 0.97 24.42 -61.40
CA ASP A 162 0.74 23.54 -62.55
C ASP A 162 1.99 22.71 -62.89
N ASP A 163 1.80 21.66 -63.70
CA ASP A 163 2.76 20.86 -64.47
C ASP A 163 4.28 20.86 -64.11
N MET A 164 4.80 19.69 -63.73
CA MET A 164 5.59 18.88 -64.69
C MET A 164 6.02 17.50 -64.18
N VAL A 165 6.00 16.53 -65.09
CA VAL A 165 6.45 15.14 -64.93
C VAL A 165 7.97 15.02 -65.05
N LEU A 166 8.63 14.32 -64.10
CA LEU A 166 9.64 13.29 -64.44
C LEU A 166 9.95 12.36 -63.25
N ALA A 167 9.90 11.05 -63.48
CA ALA A 167 10.30 10.03 -62.52
C ALA A 167 11.63 9.35 -62.92
N LYS A 168 12.55 9.12 -61.97
CA LYS A 168 13.14 7.78 -61.71
C LYS A 168 14.12 7.73 -60.51
N ILE A 169 14.23 6.51 -59.99
CA ILE A 169 15.07 5.95 -58.90
C ILE A 169 15.69 4.66 -59.51
N PRO A 170 16.73 3.93 -58.97
CA PRO A 170 17.81 4.21 -58.00
C PRO A 170 19.25 3.92 -58.54
N SER A 171 20.29 4.22 -57.75
CA SER A 171 21.45 3.31 -57.58
C SER A 171 22.26 3.58 -56.30
N GLY A 172 22.71 2.51 -55.64
CA GLY A 172 23.90 2.48 -54.75
C GLY A 172 24.84 1.37 -55.25
N PRO A 173 25.80 0.83 -54.47
CA PRO A 173 26.23 1.17 -53.11
C PRO A 173 27.78 1.37 -52.98
N GLN A 174 28.31 1.58 -51.75
CA GLN A 174 29.58 1.08 -51.15
C GLN A 174 29.94 1.98 -49.94
N ILE A 175 29.97 1.49 -48.69
CA ILE A 175 31.05 0.74 -47.99
C ILE A 175 32.28 1.62 -47.67
N GLY A 176 32.59 1.80 -46.39
CA GLY A 176 33.82 2.46 -45.93
C GLY A 176 33.74 3.08 -44.54
N SER A 177 33.77 2.27 -43.47
CA SER A 177 34.07 2.73 -42.10
C SER A 177 35.42 2.18 -41.65
N PRO A 178 36.22 2.98 -40.93
CA PRO A 178 36.61 2.52 -39.58
C PRO A 178 36.87 3.63 -38.53
N MET A 179 36.19 3.49 -37.39
CA MET A 179 36.77 3.56 -36.02
C MET A 179 37.31 4.90 -35.45
N PRO A 180 37.53 5.03 -34.11
CA PRO A 180 36.96 6.15 -33.36
C PRO A 180 37.96 7.03 -32.59
N ILE A 181 37.47 8.13 -32.00
CA ILE A 181 38.15 8.88 -30.94
C ILE A 181 37.24 8.97 -29.70
N ARG A 182 37.82 8.76 -28.51
CA ARG A 182 37.16 8.65 -27.20
C ARG A 182 37.10 10.02 -26.45
N PRO A 183 36.35 10.14 -25.33
CA PRO A 183 35.71 11.40 -24.93
C PRO A 183 36.57 12.29 -24.01
N LEU A 184 36.19 13.58 -23.94
CA LEU A 184 36.67 14.51 -22.92
C LEU A 184 35.64 14.66 -21.80
N ASN A 185 35.89 13.99 -20.65
CA ASN A 185 35.15 14.22 -19.41
C ASN A 185 35.64 15.51 -18.72
N ARG A 186 34.71 16.38 -18.26
CA ARG A 186 34.99 17.36 -17.19
C ARG A 186 33.82 17.48 -16.19
N HIS A 187 34.12 17.05 -14.96
CA HIS A 187 33.39 17.22 -13.69
C HIS A 187 34.11 18.32 -12.86
N SER A 188 33.56 19.02 -11.86
CA SER A 188 32.22 19.11 -11.22
C SER A 188 32.04 20.53 -10.63
N SER A 189 30.81 21.03 -10.45
CA SER A 189 30.37 21.88 -9.30
C SER A 189 28.92 22.36 -9.55
N VAL A 190 27.85 22.19 -8.76
CA VAL A 190 27.56 22.06 -7.30
C VAL A 190 27.16 23.39 -6.61
N HIS A 191 25.83 23.53 -6.42
CA HIS A 191 25.07 24.34 -5.42
C HIS A 191 25.05 25.89 -5.55
N GLN A 192 23.88 26.54 -5.76
CA GLN A 192 22.78 26.91 -4.83
C GLN A 192 23.11 28.06 -3.85
N PRO A 193 22.17 28.95 -3.42
CA PRO A 193 20.71 28.77 -3.17
C PRO A 193 19.82 29.80 -3.97
N ASN A 194 18.52 30.10 -3.75
CA ASN A 194 17.67 30.09 -2.53
C ASN A 194 16.13 30.13 -2.78
N ARG A 195 15.38 29.79 -1.72
CA ARG A 195 13.91 29.70 -1.44
C ARG A 195 12.86 30.58 -2.15
N ALA A 196 11.65 29.99 -2.36
CA ALA A 196 10.35 30.37 -1.73
C ALA A 196 9.28 29.26 -1.97
N ARG A 197 8.77 28.55 -0.94
CA ARG A 197 7.52 28.76 -0.17
C ARG A 197 6.19 28.61 -0.95
N SER A 198 5.36 27.64 -0.52
CA SER A 198 3.92 27.52 -0.87
C SER A 198 3.07 28.61 -0.20
N PRO A 199 1.85 28.86 -0.71
CA PRO A 199 0.66 28.50 0.09
C PRO A 199 -0.50 27.89 -0.72
N SER A 200 -1.49 27.37 0.01
CA SER A 200 -2.67 26.65 -0.50
C SER A 200 -3.77 27.57 -1.06
N THR A 201 -4.61 26.98 -1.93
CA THR A 201 -6.07 27.19 -2.05
C THR A 201 -6.66 28.57 -1.72
N SER A 202 -7.15 29.29 -2.74
CA SER A 202 -8.36 30.09 -2.61
C SER A 202 -9.22 30.00 -3.88
N THR A 203 -10.53 29.78 -3.69
CA THR A 203 -11.52 29.58 -4.75
C THR A 203 -12.24 30.91 -5.05
N ALA A 204 -11.59 31.79 -5.82
CA ALA A 204 -12.06 33.17 -6.04
C ALA A 204 -12.25 33.60 -7.52
N PHE A 205 -12.26 32.65 -8.47
CA PHE A 205 -12.42 32.94 -9.91
C PHE A 205 -13.63 32.27 -10.59
N SER A 206 -14.48 31.55 -9.82
CA SER A 206 -15.61 30.81 -10.40
C SER A 206 -16.76 31.69 -10.89
N ASP A 207 -16.90 32.91 -10.36
CA ASP A 207 -18.16 33.67 -10.49
C ASP A 207 -18.17 34.72 -11.63
N LEU A 208 -17.00 35.13 -12.13
CA LEU A 208 -16.92 36.08 -13.25
C LEU A 208 -17.11 35.41 -14.63
N ALA A 209 -17.04 34.07 -14.70
CA ALA A 209 -16.97 33.30 -15.95
C ALA A 209 -18.32 33.06 -16.65
N HIS A 210 -19.45 33.46 -16.04
CA HIS A 210 -20.80 33.21 -16.57
C HIS A 210 -21.45 34.42 -17.25
N GLN A 211 -21.03 35.66 -16.95
CA GLN A 211 -21.66 36.85 -17.52
C GLN A 211 -21.08 37.26 -18.90
N GLY A 212 -19.81 36.98 -19.17
CA GLY A 212 -19.15 37.36 -20.43
C GLY A 212 -19.51 36.53 -21.68
N LYS A 213 -20.12 35.36 -21.52
CA LYS A 213 -20.27 34.37 -22.60
C LYS A 213 -21.35 34.67 -23.65
N ARG A 214 -22.24 35.65 -23.43
CA ARG A 214 -23.31 36.02 -24.39
C ARG A 214 -22.96 37.20 -25.31
N GLN A 215 -21.98 38.03 -24.97
CA GLN A 215 -21.60 39.19 -25.80
C GLN A 215 -20.54 38.85 -26.87
N LEU A 216 -19.68 37.85 -26.62
CA LEU A 216 -18.53 37.54 -27.49
C LEU A 216 -18.88 36.87 -28.83
N ASN A 217 -20.05 36.23 -28.95
CA ASN A 217 -20.46 35.61 -30.23
C ASN A 217 -20.79 36.65 -31.31
N ASN A 218 -21.22 37.86 -30.93
CA ASN A 218 -21.54 38.92 -31.90
C ASN A 218 -20.29 39.61 -32.44
N VAL A 219 -19.23 39.73 -31.63
CA VAL A 219 -17.95 40.33 -32.04
C VAL A 219 -17.22 39.47 -33.09
N ARG A 220 -17.38 38.14 -33.02
CA ARG A 220 -16.70 37.20 -33.93
C ARG A 220 -17.19 37.31 -35.38
N ASN A 221 -18.45 37.70 -35.60
CA ASN A 221 -18.99 37.86 -36.95
C ASN A 221 -18.58 39.20 -37.60
N PHE A 222 -18.21 40.21 -36.81
CA PHE A 222 -17.79 41.52 -37.33
C PHE A 222 -16.34 41.53 -37.83
N LEU A 223 -15.49 40.65 -37.29
CA LEU A 223 -14.06 40.52 -37.67
C LEU A 223 -13.81 39.72 -38.95
N ASN A 224 -14.82 39.01 -39.47
CA ASN A 224 -14.68 38.18 -40.68
C ASN A 224 -15.05 38.90 -42.00
N ASN A 225 -15.41 40.19 -41.95
CA ASN A 225 -15.93 40.94 -43.11
C ASN A 225 -15.03 42.09 -43.60
N ASP A 226 -13.75 42.14 -43.20
CA ASP A 226 -12.78 43.07 -43.82
C ASP A 226 -11.82 42.30 -44.74
N GLY A 227 -12.04 42.49 -46.05
CA GLY A 227 -11.33 41.75 -47.08
C GLY A 227 -9.88 42.22 -47.30
N THR A 228 -9.12 41.43 -48.06
CA THR A 228 -7.90 41.89 -48.77
C THR A 228 -6.60 42.13 -47.97
N LYS A 229 -6.47 41.66 -46.72
CA LYS A 229 -5.14 41.62 -46.01
C LYS A 229 -4.75 40.25 -45.39
N GLY A 230 -5.60 39.23 -45.50
CA GLY A 230 -5.47 37.99 -44.72
C GLY A 230 -4.35 36.99 -45.08
N ALA A 231 -3.73 37.08 -46.26
CA ALA A 231 -2.86 36.01 -46.78
C ALA A 231 -1.55 35.80 -45.99
N VAL A 232 -0.99 36.86 -45.40
CA VAL A 232 0.25 36.78 -44.59
C VAL A 232 -0.07 36.42 -43.12
N LEU A 233 -1.16 36.96 -42.58
CA LEU A 233 -1.59 36.67 -41.21
C LEU A 233 -2.10 35.22 -41.05
N GLY A 234 -2.85 34.70 -42.02
CA GLY A 234 -3.37 33.33 -41.99
C GLY A 234 -2.27 32.26 -42.01
N LYS A 235 -1.15 32.50 -42.72
CA LYS A 235 0.02 31.62 -42.67
C LYS A 235 0.71 31.64 -41.29
N SER A 236 0.76 32.79 -40.63
CA SER A 236 1.27 32.93 -39.26
C SER A 236 0.38 32.20 -38.24
N GLU A 237 -0.95 32.39 -38.32
CA GLU A 237 -1.89 31.76 -37.40
C GLU A 237 -1.94 30.23 -37.58
N SER A 238 -1.90 29.74 -38.83
CA SER A 238 -1.74 28.32 -39.14
C SER A 238 -0.45 27.78 -38.49
N ALA A 239 0.71 28.38 -38.78
CA ALA A 239 1.99 27.95 -38.22
C ALA A 239 1.99 27.91 -36.67
N ALA A 240 1.37 28.90 -36.02
CA ALA A 240 1.23 28.94 -34.57
C ALA A 240 0.38 27.78 -34.02
N ARG A 241 -0.71 27.40 -34.71
CA ARG A 241 -1.52 26.21 -34.36
C ARG A 241 -0.70 24.92 -34.46
N GLY A 242 0.13 24.78 -35.49
CA GLY A 242 1.02 23.62 -35.64
C GLY A 242 2.07 23.49 -34.53
N VAL A 243 2.73 24.59 -34.18
CA VAL A 243 3.69 24.63 -33.05
C VAL A 243 2.99 24.28 -31.73
N ARG A 244 1.76 24.77 -31.54
CA ARG A 244 0.95 24.46 -30.36
C ARG A 244 0.53 22.98 -30.32
N ALA A 245 0.03 22.42 -31.42
CA ALA A 245 -0.37 21.01 -31.51
C ALA A 245 0.82 20.09 -31.18
N LYS A 246 2.01 20.38 -31.75
CA LYS A 246 3.23 19.63 -31.44
C LYS A 246 3.57 19.73 -29.94
N ARG A 247 3.56 20.93 -29.35
CA ARG A 247 3.85 21.11 -27.93
C ARG A 247 2.87 20.36 -27.03
N GLU A 248 1.58 20.36 -27.35
CA GLU A 248 0.55 19.63 -26.60
C GLU A 248 0.72 18.10 -26.74
N ALA A 249 1.25 17.60 -27.87
CA ALA A 249 1.62 16.20 -28.05
C ALA A 249 2.88 15.81 -27.27
N ASP A 250 3.94 16.62 -27.33
CA ASP A 250 5.18 16.41 -26.57
C ASP A 250 4.90 16.39 -25.05
N GLU A 251 3.98 17.24 -24.58
CA GLU A 251 3.52 17.28 -23.17
C GLU A 251 2.69 16.04 -22.79
N ALA A 252 1.75 15.62 -23.65
CA ALA A 252 0.97 14.41 -23.44
C ALA A 252 1.83 13.12 -23.46
N GLU A 253 2.87 13.07 -24.30
CA GLU A 253 3.84 11.97 -24.30
C GLU A 253 4.61 11.92 -22.98
N LYS A 254 5.13 13.07 -22.53
CA LYS A 254 5.87 13.18 -21.28
C LYS A 254 5.04 12.71 -20.09
N ASP A 255 3.75 13.06 -20.05
CA ASP A 255 2.84 12.63 -18.98
C ASP A 255 2.45 11.16 -19.09
N TYR A 256 2.28 10.62 -20.29
CA TYR A 256 2.09 9.18 -20.48
C TYR A 256 3.33 8.37 -20.05
N ARG A 257 4.55 8.81 -20.39
CA ARG A 257 5.81 8.18 -19.94
C ARG A 257 5.93 8.19 -18.41
N LYS A 258 5.68 9.34 -17.76
CA LYS A 258 5.62 9.43 -16.29
C LYS A 258 4.61 8.43 -15.70
N ALA A 259 3.44 8.31 -16.32
CA ALA A 259 2.39 7.41 -15.84
C ALA A 259 2.78 5.93 -15.93
N VAL A 260 3.46 5.51 -17.00
CA VAL A 260 4.02 4.14 -17.10
C VAL A 260 5.03 3.88 -15.98
N HIS A 261 5.95 4.81 -15.72
CA HIS A 261 6.91 4.67 -14.61
C HIS A 261 6.24 4.68 -13.22
N TRP A 262 5.16 5.45 -13.04
CA TRP A 262 4.38 5.44 -11.80
C TRP A 262 3.64 4.12 -11.59
N LEU A 263 3.06 3.52 -12.65
CA LEU A 263 2.43 2.21 -12.54
C LEU A 263 3.43 1.13 -12.10
N GLU A 264 4.64 1.10 -12.68
CA GLU A 264 5.68 0.16 -12.23
C GLU A 264 6.12 0.46 -10.78
N THR A 265 6.15 1.73 -10.36
CA THR A 265 6.39 2.10 -8.95
C THR A 265 5.30 1.54 -8.02
N LEU A 266 4.02 1.60 -8.42
CA LEU A 266 2.91 1.00 -7.66
C LEU A 266 3.00 -0.53 -7.63
N ARG A 267 3.41 -1.17 -8.73
CA ARG A 267 3.62 -2.61 -8.81
C ARG A 267 4.71 -3.07 -7.83
N LEU A 268 5.85 -2.39 -7.83
CA LEU A 268 6.96 -2.68 -6.91
C LEU A 268 6.56 -2.45 -5.44
N ARG A 269 5.78 -1.40 -5.15
CA ARG A 269 5.20 -1.19 -3.81
C ARG A 269 4.31 -2.35 -3.38
N ARG A 270 3.44 -2.85 -4.26
CA ARG A 270 2.56 -3.99 -3.97
C ARG A 270 3.33 -5.28 -3.66
N ILE A 271 4.41 -5.54 -4.39
CA ILE A 271 5.32 -6.67 -4.11
C ILE A 271 5.96 -6.48 -2.73
N LYS A 272 6.55 -5.30 -2.46
CA LYS A 272 7.19 -5.00 -1.17
C LYS A 272 6.22 -5.06 0.02
N THR A 273 4.96 -4.65 -0.16
CA THR A 273 3.92 -4.77 0.88
C THR A 273 3.64 -6.24 1.20
N LEU A 274 3.53 -7.09 0.17
CA LEU A 274 3.33 -8.53 0.33
C LEU A 274 4.54 -9.21 1.00
N GLU A 275 5.78 -8.85 0.60
CA GLU A 275 7.02 -9.30 1.27
C GLU A 275 7.07 -8.86 2.73
N SER A 276 6.73 -7.60 3.03
CA SER A 276 6.70 -7.09 4.41
C SER A 276 5.69 -7.81 5.29
N GLY A 277 4.62 -8.37 4.70
CA GLY A 277 3.66 -9.21 5.41
C GLY A 277 4.23 -10.55 5.86
N TYR A 278 5.22 -11.11 5.14
CA TYR A 278 5.91 -12.34 5.54
C TYR A 278 6.98 -12.10 6.63
N HIS A 279 7.55 -10.89 6.69
CA HIS A 279 8.55 -10.52 7.71
C HIS A 279 7.96 -9.91 8.98
N ALA A 280 6.63 -9.82 9.07
CA ALA A 280 5.91 -9.25 10.22
C ALA A 280 5.35 -10.33 11.18
N SER A 281 5.55 -11.62 10.88
CA SER A 281 5.15 -12.77 11.69
C SER A 281 6.22 -13.22 12.67
#